data_AF-A0A453GAM5-F1
#
_entry.id   AF-A0A453GAM5-F1
#
_cell.length_a   1.000
_cell.length_b   1.000
_cell.length_c   1.000
_cell.angle_alpha   90.00
_cell.angle_beta   90.00
_cell.angle_gamma   90.00
#
_symmetry.space_group_name_H-M   'P 1'
#
loop_
_entity.id
_entity.type
_entity.pdbx_description
1 polymer ?
#
loop_
_entity_poly.entity_id
_entity_poly.type
_entity_poly.pdbx_seq_one_letter_code
_entity_poly.pdbx_strand_id
1 'polypeptide(L)'
;MPPPLQAPDYKYVTEECLREWKGQSAAAFRIPDPVPMPRFLYELCWATVLGDLSPHKCRAALDSVVFAEEAWQEDSGSVLADIVAHLGQDITISGEYRNRLVKMTKSFVESSLIAPRLLQERCEEEFLWEVEQSKSKGQDLKAKE
;
A
#
# COMPACT_ATOMS: atom_id res chain seq x y z
N MET A 1 -26.13 3.34 -9.91
CA MET A 1 -25.04 2.35 -9.79
C MET A 1 -23.76 3.16 -9.75
N PRO A 2 -22.92 3.06 -8.69
CA PRO A 2 -21.63 3.72 -8.69
C PRO A 2 -20.80 3.21 -9.89
N PRO A 3 -19.98 4.07 -10.52
CA PRO A 3 -19.13 3.63 -11.62
C PRO A 3 -18.21 2.51 -11.13
N PRO A 4 -17.84 1.56 -12.01
CA PRO A 4 -16.88 0.53 -11.67
C PRO A 4 -15.56 1.20 -11.25
N LEU A 5 -14.95 0.66 -10.20
CA LEU A 5 -13.67 1.12 -9.68
C LEU A 5 -12.62 1.13 -10.80
N GLN A 6 -12.15 2.30 -11.18
CA GLN A 6 -11.19 2.45 -12.29
C GLN A 6 -9.77 2.25 -11.76
N ALA A 7 -9.31 0.99 -11.83
CA ALA A 7 -7.91 0.68 -11.59
C ALA A 7 -7.00 1.38 -12.63
N PRO A 8 -5.75 1.71 -12.26
CA PRO A 8 -4.80 2.26 -13.20
C PRO A 8 -4.42 1.22 -14.28
N ASP A 9 -3.95 1.73 -15.41
CA ASP A 9 -3.20 0.92 -16.36
C ASP A 9 -1.86 0.51 -15.73
N TYR A 10 -1.72 -0.77 -15.39
CA TYR A 10 -0.55 -1.30 -14.70
C TYR A 10 0.64 -1.39 -15.65
N LYS A 11 1.70 -0.64 -15.36
CA LYS A 11 2.93 -0.64 -16.15
C LYS A 11 4.07 -1.39 -15.46
N TYR A 12 4.17 -1.26 -14.14
CA TYR A 12 5.31 -1.78 -13.37
C TYR A 12 4.89 -2.89 -12.40
N VAL A 13 3.69 -2.82 -11.82
CA VAL A 13 3.14 -3.91 -10.99
C VAL A 13 2.41 -4.90 -11.89
N THR A 14 3.19 -5.72 -12.61
CA THR A 14 2.66 -6.71 -13.55
C THR A 14 2.11 -7.95 -12.83
N GLU A 15 1.33 -8.77 -13.55
CA GLU A 15 0.83 -10.06 -13.02
C GLU A 15 1.97 -10.99 -12.56
N GLU A 16 3.12 -10.94 -13.24
CA GLU A 16 4.32 -11.67 -12.84
C GLU A 16 4.86 -11.17 -11.50
N CYS A 17 4.99 -9.85 -11.31
CA CYS A 17 5.41 -9.28 -10.03
C CYS A 17 4.50 -9.73 -8.88
N LEU A 18 3.19 -9.67 -9.10
CA LEU A 18 2.18 -10.10 -8.11
C LEU A 18 2.31 -11.59 -7.78
N ARG A 19 2.57 -12.44 -8.79
CA ARG A 19 2.80 -13.87 -8.59
C ARG A 19 4.04 -14.14 -7.74
N GLU A 20 5.15 -13.46 -8.06
CA GLU A 20 6.42 -13.63 -7.34
C GLU A 20 6.34 -13.13 -5.89
N TRP A 21 5.70 -11.98 -5.65
CA TRP A 21 5.53 -11.45 -4.29
C TRP A 21 4.57 -12.28 -3.42
N LYS A 22 3.57 -12.93 -4.03
CA LYS A 22 2.71 -13.91 -3.34
C LYS A 22 3.46 -15.18 -2.99
N GLY A 23 4.36 -15.61 -3.85
CA GLY A 23 5.17 -16.83 -3.70
C GLY A 23 6.17 -16.78 -2.55
N GLN A 24 6.90 -17.90 -2.39
CA GLN A 24 7.97 -18.04 -1.41
C GLN A 24 9.30 -17.43 -1.90
N SER A 25 9.43 -17.14 -3.20
CA SER A 25 10.64 -16.60 -3.85
C SER A 25 10.78 -15.08 -3.78
N ALA A 26 9.88 -14.38 -3.06
CA ALA A 26 9.80 -12.92 -3.06
C ALA A 26 11.12 -12.21 -2.68
N ALA A 27 12.00 -12.84 -1.91
CA ALA A 27 13.29 -12.28 -1.52
C ALA A 27 14.35 -12.26 -2.65
N ALA A 28 14.22 -13.16 -3.63
CA ALA A 28 15.14 -13.27 -4.76
C ALA A 28 14.66 -12.51 -6.02
N PHE A 29 13.37 -12.16 -6.06
CA PHE A 29 12.79 -11.44 -7.17
C PHE A 29 13.26 -9.97 -7.20
N ARG A 30 13.56 -9.48 -8.40
CA ARG A 30 13.95 -8.09 -8.65
C ARG A 30 13.32 -7.60 -9.94
N ILE A 31 12.79 -6.38 -9.92
CA ILE A 31 12.39 -5.68 -11.14
C ILE A 31 13.67 -5.17 -11.83
N PRO A 32 13.90 -5.52 -13.11
CA PRO A 32 15.19 -5.30 -13.76
C PRO A 32 15.47 -3.83 -14.08
N ASP A 33 14.44 -3.07 -14.48
CA ASP A 33 14.59 -1.68 -14.90
C ASP A 33 14.23 -0.70 -13.76
N PRO A 34 14.95 0.42 -13.61
CA PRO A 34 14.55 1.48 -12.70
C PRO A 34 13.17 2.02 -13.04
N VAL A 35 12.32 2.20 -12.03
CA VAL A 35 10.95 2.69 -12.23
C VAL A 35 10.73 4.05 -11.54
N PRO A 36 9.82 4.90 -12.04
CA PRO A 36 9.42 6.12 -11.34
C PRO A 36 8.69 5.77 -10.05
N MET A 37 9.22 6.23 -8.91
CA MET A 37 8.69 5.91 -7.58
C MET A 37 7.21 6.24 -7.43
N PRO A 38 6.72 7.46 -7.76
CA PRO A 38 5.31 7.79 -7.53
C PRO A 38 4.35 6.88 -8.30
N ARG A 39 4.73 6.50 -9.53
CA ARG A 39 3.90 5.63 -10.37
C ARG A 39 3.85 4.20 -9.83
N PHE A 40 5.01 3.67 -9.44
CA PHE A 40 5.08 2.33 -8.85
C PHE A 40 4.29 2.24 -7.54
N LEU A 41 4.47 3.21 -6.63
CA LEU A 41 3.73 3.27 -5.36
C LEU A 41 2.21 3.35 -5.58
N TYR A 42 1.78 4.13 -6.57
CA TYR A 42 0.37 4.24 -6.92
C TYR A 42 -0.22 2.90 -7.39
N GLU A 43 0.47 2.22 -8.31
CA GLU A 43 0.07 0.89 -8.78
C GLU A 43 0.09 -0.14 -7.64
N LEU A 44 1.09 -0.11 -6.76
CA LEU A 44 1.20 -1.02 -5.62
C LEU A 44 0.03 -0.84 -4.63
N CYS A 45 -0.34 0.40 -4.33
CA CYS A 45 -1.49 0.72 -3.50
C CYS A 45 -2.78 0.18 -4.13
N TRP A 46 -2.97 0.41 -5.44
CA TRP A 46 -4.13 -0.11 -6.16
C TRP A 46 -4.21 -1.63 -6.16
N ALA A 47 -3.12 -2.33 -6.42
CA ALA A 47 -3.09 -3.80 -6.38
C ALA A 47 -3.48 -4.33 -4.99
N THR A 48 -3.09 -3.61 -3.94
CA THR A 48 -3.44 -3.98 -2.56
C THR A 48 -4.92 -3.71 -2.25
N VAL A 49 -5.45 -2.56 -2.67
CA VAL A 49 -6.87 -2.20 -2.51
C VAL A 49 -7.77 -3.17 -3.28
N LEU A 50 -7.38 -3.57 -4.50
CA LEU A 50 -8.10 -4.57 -5.30
C LEU A 50 -8.02 -5.98 -4.71
N GLY A 51 -7.12 -6.23 -3.75
CA GLY A 51 -6.91 -7.52 -3.11
C GLY A 51 -5.96 -8.44 -3.87
N ASP A 52 -5.31 -7.92 -4.91
CA ASP A 52 -4.29 -8.64 -5.68
C ASP A 52 -2.99 -8.78 -4.91
N LEU A 53 -2.74 -7.98 -3.88
CA LEU A 53 -1.58 -8.13 -3.00
C LEU A 53 -1.98 -7.91 -1.53
N SER A 54 -1.35 -8.66 -0.62
CA SER A 54 -1.52 -8.44 0.82
C SER A 54 -0.67 -7.25 1.28
N PRO A 55 -1.18 -6.37 2.18
CA PRO A 55 -0.41 -5.22 2.69
C PRO A 55 0.97 -5.57 3.24
N HIS A 56 1.10 -6.75 3.88
CA HIS A 56 2.38 -7.21 4.44
C HIS A 56 3.42 -7.57 3.37
N LYS A 57 3.00 -7.78 2.11
CA LYS A 57 3.88 -8.06 0.98
C LYS A 57 4.35 -6.79 0.27
N CYS A 58 3.75 -5.63 0.55
CA CYS A 58 4.17 -4.36 -0.04
C CYS A 58 5.62 -4.03 0.30
N ARG A 59 6.11 -4.40 1.49
CA ARG A 59 7.52 -4.21 1.84
C ARG A 59 8.45 -5.00 0.91
N ALA A 60 8.14 -6.27 0.67
CA ALA A 60 8.91 -7.09 -0.27
C ALA A 60 8.87 -6.52 -1.70
N ALA A 61 7.74 -5.93 -2.11
CA ALA A 61 7.64 -5.25 -3.39
C ALA A 61 8.58 -4.04 -3.47
N LEU A 62 8.59 -3.17 -2.45
CA LEU A 62 9.51 -2.02 -2.35
C LEU A 62 10.98 -2.46 -2.31
N ASP A 63 11.27 -3.53 -1.59
CA ASP A 63 12.63 -4.05 -1.49
C ASP A 63 13.09 -4.71 -2.80
N SER A 64 12.17 -5.06 -3.73
CA SER A 64 12.49 -5.72 -5.01
C SER A 64 12.78 -4.78 -6.17
N VAL A 65 12.57 -3.47 -6.00
CA VAL A 65 12.65 -2.48 -7.09
C VAL A 65 13.78 -1.48 -6.87
N VAL A 66 14.35 -1.01 -7.97
CA VAL A 66 15.25 0.15 -7.99
C VAL A 66 14.44 1.33 -8.51
N PHE A 67 14.45 2.44 -7.79
CA PHE A 67 13.76 3.65 -8.21
C PHE A 67 14.68 4.55 -9.03
N ALA A 68 14.10 5.29 -9.97
CA ALA A 68 14.83 6.25 -10.79
C ALA A 68 15.31 7.47 -9.99
N GLU A 69 14.59 7.79 -8.90
CA GLU A 69 14.85 8.92 -8.02
C GLU A 69 15.94 8.59 -6.97
N GLU A 70 16.93 9.47 -6.83
CA GLU A 70 18.08 9.25 -5.93
C GLU A 70 17.70 9.31 -4.43
N ALA A 71 16.74 10.17 -4.06
CA ALA A 71 16.29 10.39 -2.68
C ALA A 71 14.92 9.74 -2.36
N TRP A 72 14.56 8.69 -3.08
CA TRP A 72 13.23 8.06 -3.00
C TRP A 72 12.82 7.63 -1.58
N GLN A 73 13.77 7.27 -0.72
CA GLN A 73 13.50 6.86 0.67
C GLN A 73 12.89 7.99 1.50
N GLU A 74 13.37 9.21 1.32
CA GLU A 74 12.91 10.39 2.07
C GLU A 74 11.51 10.82 1.62
N ASP A 75 11.23 10.69 0.32
CA ASP A 75 9.97 11.13 -0.28
C ASP A 75 8.88 10.05 -0.26
N SER A 76 9.25 8.76 -0.24
CA SER A 76 8.32 7.64 -0.38
C SER A 76 7.16 7.68 0.60
N GLY A 77 7.43 7.99 1.87
CA GLY A 77 6.39 8.10 2.90
C GLY A 77 5.43 9.27 2.65
N SER A 78 5.93 10.39 2.12
CA SER A 78 5.08 11.54 1.73
C SER A 78 4.20 11.18 0.54
N VAL A 79 4.78 10.59 -0.50
CA VAL A 79 4.06 10.18 -1.71
C VAL A 79 3.02 9.11 -1.40
N LEU A 80 3.35 8.15 -0.54
CA LEU A 80 2.38 7.16 -0.05
C LEU A 80 1.23 7.81 0.71
N ALA A 81 1.49 8.80 1.57
CA ALA A 81 0.44 9.52 2.28
C ALA A 81 -0.45 10.33 1.32
N ASP A 82 0.12 10.95 0.29
CA ASP A 82 -0.65 11.62 -0.77
C ASP A 82 -1.54 10.62 -1.52
N ILE A 83 -1.01 9.47 -1.91
CA ILE A 83 -1.80 8.42 -2.60
C ILE A 83 -2.94 7.94 -1.71
N VAL A 84 -2.66 7.64 -0.44
CA VAL A 84 -3.68 7.19 0.52
C VAL A 84 -4.77 8.24 0.72
N ALA A 85 -4.40 9.53 0.82
CA ALA A 85 -5.37 10.61 0.95
C ALA A 85 -6.28 10.70 -0.28
N HIS A 86 -5.71 10.64 -1.49
CA HIS A 86 -6.47 10.63 -2.73
C HIS A 86 -7.42 9.43 -2.84
N LEU A 87 -6.94 8.21 -2.55
CA LEU A 87 -7.78 7.01 -2.54
C LEU A 87 -8.83 7.06 -1.42
N GLY A 88 -8.50 7.72 -0.32
CA GLY A 88 -9.38 7.89 0.84
C GLY A 88 -10.60 8.75 0.55
N GLN A 89 -10.48 9.70 -0.37
CA GLN A 89 -11.53 10.61 -0.80
C GLN A 89 -12.33 10.09 -2.02
N ASP A 90 -11.86 9.03 -2.67
CA ASP A 90 -12.51 8.47 -3.84
C ASP A 90 -13.79 7.72 -3.45
N ILE A 91 -14.94 8.30 -3.80
CA ILE A 91 -16.28 7.74 -3.51
C ILE A 91 -16.52 6.36 -4.15
N THR A 92 -15.72 5.96 -5.14
CA THR A 92 -15.80 4.63 -5.76
C THR A 92 -15.13 3.56 -4.91
N ILE A 93 -14.19 3.96 -4.03
CA ILE A 93 -13.55 3.09 -3.03
C ILE A 93 -14.47 2.99 -1.81
N SER A 94 -15.39 2.03 -1.87
CA SER A 94 -16.38 1.78 -0.82
C SER A 94 -16.42 0.32 -0.37
N GLY A 95 -17.06 0.06 0.77
CA GLY A 95 -17.27 -1.30 1.30
C GLY A 95 -15.96 -2.06 1.53
N GLU A 96 -15.78 -3.17 0.80
CA GLU A 96 -14.60 -4.03 0.95
C GLU A 96 -13.30 -3.35 0.52
N TYR A 97 -13.33 -2.55 -0.56
CA TYR A 97 -12.16 -1.81 -1.04
C TYR A 97 -11.72 -0.76 -0.02
N ARG A 98 -12.69 -0.06 0.60
CA ARG A 98 -12.41 0.85 1.71
C ARG A 98 -11.74 0.14 2.88
N ASN A 99 -12.27 -1.02 3.29
CA ASN A 99 -11.67 -1.83 4.36
C ASN A 99 -10.23 -2.27 4.03
N ARG A 100 -9.96 -2.63 2.76
CA ARG A 100 -8.60 -2.96 2.30
C ARG A 100 -7.67 -1.75 2.31
N LEU A 101 -8.14 -0.57 1.88
CA LEU A 101 -7.39 0.69 1.97
C LEU A 101 -7.03 0.99 3.43
N VAL A 102 -7.99 0.91 4.34
CA VAL A 102 -7.79 1.10 5.80
C VAL A 102 -6.70 0.16 6.33
N LYS A 103 -6.80 -1.14 6.04
CA LYS A 103 -5.81 -2.15 6.46
C LYS A 103 -4.43 -1.93 5.84
N MET A 104 -4.38 -1.52 4.58
CA MET A 104 -3.14 -1.19 3.89
C MET A 104 -2.45 0.00 4.57
N THR A 105 -3.17 1.09 4.76
CA THR A 105 -2.66 2.29 5.44
C THR A 105 -2.15 1.96 6.83
N LYS A 106 -2.90 1.16 7.61
CA LYS A 106 -2.44 0.71 8.91
C LYS A 106 -1.14 -0.10 8.82
N SER A 107 -1.07 -1.07 7.91
CA SER A 107 0.15 -1.87 7.70
C SER A 107 1.35 -1.01 7.30
N PHE A 108 1.14 0.07 6.55
CA PHE A 108 2.20 0.99 6.16
C PHE A 108 2.71 1.80 7.35
N VAL A 109 1.82 2.25 8.23
CA VAL A 109 2.21 2.91 9.48
C VAL A 109 2.96 1.95 10.40
N GLU A 110 2.47 0.73 10.59
CA GLU A 110 3.11 -0.29 11.44
C GLU A 110 4.48 -0.73 10.91
N SER A 111 4.68 -0.70 9.59
CA SER A 111 5.95 -1.03 8.93
C SER A 111 6.89 0.17 8.77
N SER A 112 6.54 1.33 9.35
CA SER A 112 7.26 2.59 9.23
C SER A 112 7.45 3.06 7.78
N LEU A 113 6.57 2.67 6.86
CA LEU A 113 6.55 3.14 5.47
C LEU A 113 5.91 4.52 5.36
N ILE A 114 4.96 4.84 6.24
CA ILE A 114 4.37 6.18 6.35
C ILE A 114 4.48 6.63 7.81
N ALA A 115 4.99 7.86 8.02
CA ALA A 115 4.92 8.48 9.33
C ALA A 115 3.48 8.93 9.64
N PRO A 116 2.90 8.62 10.84
CA PRO A 116 1.53 8.97 11.18
C PRO A 116 1.16 10.44 10.96
N ARG A 117 2.11 11.36 11.23
CA ARG A 117 1.93 12.81 11.02
C ARG A 117 1.50 13.13 9.58
N LEU A 118 2.07 12.42 8.59
CA LEU A 118 1.81 12.70 7.18
C LEU A 118 0.37 12.36 6.78
N LEU A 119 -0.22 11.35 7.43
CA LEU A 119 -1.62 10.99 7.26
C LEU A 119 -2.53 12.00 7.96
N GLN A 120 -2.19 12.43 9.18
CA GLN A 120 -2.94 13.45 9.91
C GLN A 120 -3.02 14.78 9.15
N GLU A 121 -1.97 15.14 8.41
CA GLU A 121 -1.92 16.37 7.61
C GLU A 121 -2.78 16.32 6.32
N ARG A 122 -3.12 15.12 5.83
CA ARG A 122 -3.66 14.93 4.46
C ARG A 122 -4.99 14.18 4.38
N CYS A 123 -5.26 13.28 5.31
CA CYS A 123 -6.44 12.42 5.30
C CYS A 123 -7.57 13.02 6.14
N GLU A 124 -8.81 12.69 5.77
CA GLU A 124 -9.99 13.07 6.55
C GLU A 124 -10.02 12.36 7.91
N GLU A 125 -10.53 13.06 8.94
CA GLU A 125 -10.61 12.55 10.31
C GLU A 125 -11.37 11.23 10.41
N GLU A 126 -12.47 11.08 9.66
CA GLU A 126 -13.25 9.85 9.61
C GLU A 126 -12.41 8.66 9.13
N PHE A 127 -11.59 8.85 8.09
CA PHE A 127 -10.70 7.80 7.59
C PHE A 127 -9.61 7.45 8.60
N LEU A 128 -9.00 8.47 9.22
CA LEU A 128 -7.96 8.26 10.23
C LEU A 128 -8.50 7.44 11.40
N TRP A 129 -9.72 7.75 11.85
CA TRP A 129 -10.41 7.00 12.87
C TRP A 129 -10.66 5.54 12.46
N GLU A 130 -11.06 5.28 11.21
CA GLU A 130 -11.18 3.91 10.67
C GLU A 130 -9.83 3.15 10.73
N VAL A 131 -8.72 3.82 10.37
CA VAL A 131 -7.37 3.27 10.41
C VAL A 131 -6.96 2.93 11.85
N GLU A 132 -7.18 3.83 12.79
CA GLU A 132 -6.90 3.62 14.22
C GLU A 132 -7.70 2.45 14.81
N GLN A 133 -9.00 2.37 14.50
CA GLN A 133 -9.85 1.29 14.99
C GLN A 133 -9.60 -0.06 14.31
N SER A 134 -9.03 -0.07 13.11
CA SER A 134 -8.80 -1.30 12.39
C SER A 134 -7.83 -2.19 13.18
N LYS A 135 -8.29 -3.38 13.61
CA LYS A 135 -7.42 -4.32 14.33
C LYS A 135 -6.52 -5.05 13.35
N SER A 136 -5.21 -5.01 13.59
CA SER A 136 -4.27 -5.87 12.87
C SER A 136 -4.45 -7.27 13.42
N LYS A 137 -4.75 -8.25 12.56
CA LYS A 137 -4.65 -9.66 12.95
C LYS A 137 -3.16 -10.02 13.01
N GLY A 138 -2.47 -9.56 14.05
CA GLY A 138 -1.04 -9.76 14.24
C GLY A 138 -0.69 -9.80 15.73
N GLN A 139 -0.70 -11.02 16.27
CA GLN A 139 -0.27 -11.45 17.62
C GLN A 139 -1.13 -11.04 18.83
N ASP A 140 -2.25 -11.77 19.01
CA ASP A 140 -2.57 -12.36 20.32
C ASP A 140 -2.08 -13.82 20.26
N LEU A 141 -0.78 -14.04 20.50
CA LEU A 141 -0.18 -15.39 20.62
C LEU A 141 1.21 -15.29 21.27
N LYS A 142 1.24 -14.85 22.54
CA LYS A 142 2.03 -15.42 23.65
C LYS A 142 1.83 -14.58 24.92
N ALA A 143 0.65 -14.70 25.51
CA ALA A 143 0.49 -14.61 26.96
C ALA A 143 -0.12 -15.95 27.40
N LYS A 144 0.57 -16.66 28.30
CA LYS A 144 0.37 -18.03 28.82
C LYS A 144 1.48 -18.98 28.35
N GLU A 145 2.26 -19.62 29.20
CA GLU A 145 2.48 -19.63 30.66
C GLU A 145 3.96 -19.97 30.87
#